data_AF-A0A9E0W0L7-F1
#
_entry.id   AF-A0A9E0W0L7-F1
#
_cell.length_a   1.000
_cell.length_b   1.000
_cell.length_c   1.000
_cell.angle_alpha   90.00
_cell.angle_beta   90.00
_cell.angle_gamma   90.00
#
_symmetry.space_group_name_H-M   'P 1'
#
loop_
_entity.id
_entity.type
_entity.pdbx_description
1 polymer ?
#
loop_
_entity_poly.entity_id
_entity_poly.type
_entity_poly.pdbx_seq_one_letter_code
_entity_poly.pdbx_strand_id
1 'polypeptide(L)'
;MILQIWQSYRRLPLWVQLWVALILVPVNAASLLYITQPAAAWLALMAVGAMLCNGVLMLVERGFSKVMALPHVLIWTPMLGLILWLLAQDIADGFRTYLLILLAVDVVSLILDAIDTRKWLSGDRKIA
;
A
#
# COMPACT_ATOMS: atom_id res chain seq x y z
N MET A 1 16.79 3.11 16.17
CA MET A 1 16.07 2.48 15.04
C MET A 1 14.68 3.06 14.89
N ILE A 2 13.74 2.83 15.82
CA ILE A 2 12.36 3.37 15.74
C ILE A 2 12.34 4.92 15.68
N LEU A 3 13.15 5.58 16.50
CA LEU A 3 13.33 7.04 16.48
C LEU A 3 13.82 7.59 15.13
N GLN A 4 14.66 6.84 14.41
CA GLN A 4 15.19 7.25 13.09
C GLN A 4 14.12 7.12 12.01
N ILE A 5 13.34 6.02 12.05
CA ILE A 5 12.19 5.81 11.16
C ILE A 5 11.15 6.91 11.39
N TRP A 6 10.88 7.25 12.66
CA TRP A 6 9.97 8.33 12.99
C TRP A 6 10.46 9.69 12.47
N GLN A 7 11.74 10.00 12.63
CA GLN A 7 12.33 11.23 12.09
C GLN A 7 12.28 11.26 10.56
N SER A 8 12.55 10.14 9.89
CA SER A 8 12.44 9.98 8.44
C SER A 8 11.02 10.21 7.94
N TYR A 9 10.03 9.58 8.60
CA TYR A 9 8.61 9.79 8.32
C TYR A 9 8.21 11.27 8.46
N ARG A 10 8.70 11.94 9.52
CA ARG A 10 8.42 13.35 9.77
C ARG A 10 9.05 14.32 8.77
N ARG A 11 10.04 13.88 7.98
CA ARG A 11 10.64 14.66 6.88
C ARG A 11 9.85 14.57 5.58
N LEU A 12 8.94 13.59 5.45
CA LEU A 12 8.02 13.54 4.31
C LEU A 12 7.07 14.74 4.34
N PRO A 13 6.54 15.18 3.19
CA PRO A 13 5.51 16.22 3.16
C PRO A 13 4.33 15.84 4.06
N LEU A 14 3.77 16.82 4.78
CA LEU A 14 2.70 16.57 5.76
C LEU A 14 1.49 15.84 5.15
N TRP A 15 1.14 16.16 3.90
CA TRP A 15 0.05 15.49 3.20
C TRP A 15 0.33 14.00 2.96
N VAL A 16 1.58 13.60 2.70
CA VAL A 16 1.99 12.19 2.55
C VAL A 16 1.91 11.48 3.90
N GLN A 17 2.34 12.15 4.98
CA GLN A 17 2.22 11.60 6.32
C GLN A 17 0.75 11.26 6.64
N LEU A 18 -0.14 12.24 6.49
CA LEU A 18 -1.57 12.07 6.74
C LEU A 18 -2.18 11.02 5.80
N TRP A 19 -1.82 11.03 4.52
CA TRP A 19 -2.28 10.02 3.55
C TRP A 19 -1.91 8.60 4.00
N VAL A 20 -0.65 8.36 4.34
CA VAL A 20 -0.18 7.02 4.72
C VAL A 20 -0.84 6.56 6.03
N ALA A 21 -0.83 7.41 7.06
CA ALA A 21 -1.27 7.01 8.40
C ALA A 21 -2.80 6.96 8.56
N LEU A 22 -3.54 7.85 7.90
CA LEU A 22 -4.98 7.98 8.10
C LEU A 22 -5.82 7.36 6.99
N ILE A 23 -5.27 7.15 5.80
CA ILE A 23 -6.01 6.65 4.64
C ILE A 23 -5.43 5.31 4.19
N LEU A 24 -4.18 5.30 3.72
CA LEU A 24 -3.59 4.13 3.08
C LEU A 24 -3.55 2.91 4.00
N VAL A 25 -2.97 3.06 5.20
CA VAL A 25 -2.84 1.96 6.17
C VAL A 25 -4.20 1.51 6.69
N PRO A 26 -5.11 2.39 7.15
CA PRO A 26 -6.42 1.97 7.64
C PRO A 26 -7.29 1.31 6.56
N VAL A 27 -7.30 1.83 5.33
CA VAL A 27 -8.10 1.25 4.23
C VAL A 27 -7.56 -0.12 3.84
N ASN A 28 -6.24 -0.30 3.72
CA ASN A 28 -5.66 -1.60 3.44
C ASN A 28 -5.86 -2.59 4.60
N ALA A 29 -5.76 -2.13 5.86
CA ALA A 29 -6.03 -2.96 7.03
C ALA A 29 -7.50 -3.39 7.15
N ALA A 30 -8.43 -2.55 6.67
CA ALA A 30 -9.86 -2.86 6.65
C ALA A 30 -10.19 -4.08 5.77
N SER A 31 -9.29 -4.50 4.87
CA SER A 31 -9.43 -5.76 4.12
C SER A 31 -9.64 -6.98 5.03
N LEU A 32 -9.06 -6.96 6.23
CA LEU A 32 -9.20 -8.02 7.24
C LEU A 32 -10.63 -8.16 7.75
N LEU A 33 -11.43 -7.09 7.73
CA LEU A 33 -12.84 -7.12 8.15
C LEU A 33 -13.71 -7.90 7.16
N TYR A 34 -13.26 -8.04 5.92
CA TYR A 34 -13.98 -8.73 4.85
C TYR A 34 -13.41 -10.12 4.55
N ILE A 35 -12.55 -10.69 5.41
CA ILE A 35 -11.84 -11.96 5.15
C ILE A 35 -12.78 -13.15 4.87
N THR A 36 -14.02 -13.10 5.35
CA THR A 36 -15.05 -14.12 5.14
C THR A 36 -15.72 -14.05 3.76
N GLN A 37 -15.50 -12.97 3.00
CA GLN A 37 -16.01 -12.83 1.64
C GLN A 37 -15.21 -13.70 0.65
N PRO A 38 -15.83 -14.15 -0.46
CA PRO A 38 -15.16 -14.95 -1.47
C PRO A 38 -13.89 -14.28 -2.00
N ALA A 39 -12.77 -15.01 -1.98
CA ALA A 39 -11.44 -14.56 -2.39
C ALA A 39 -10.90 -13.28 -1.66
N ALA A 40 -11.60 -12.78 -0.64
CA ALA A 40 -11.14 -11.64 0.15
C ALA A 40 -9.96 -11.97 1.07
N ALA A 41 -9.75 -13.26 1.39
CA ALA A 41 -8.53 -13.70 2.07
C ALA A 41 -7.28 -13.44 1.23
N TRP A 42 -7.35 -13.63 -0.10
CA TRP A 42 -6.26 -13.29 -1.01
C TRP A 42 -6.04 -11.79 -1.09
N LEU A 43 -7.13 -11.02 -1.16
CA LEU A 43 -7.07 -9.56 -1.12
C LEU A 43 -6.39 -9.06 0.16
N ALA A 44 -6.81 -9.57 1.32
CA ALA A 44 -6.24 -9.20 2.61
C ALA A 44 -4.76 -9.60 2.72
N LEU A 45 -4.39 -10.79 2.22
CA LEU A 45 -3.01 -11.23 2.16
C LEU A 45 -2.15 -10.30 1.30
N MET A 46 -2.64 -9.85 0.15
CA MET A 46 -1.89 -8.95 -0.74
C MET A 46 -1.80 -7.53 -0.16
N ALA A 47 -2.91 -6.99 0.35
CA ALA A 47 -2.99 -5.67 0.96
C ALA A 47 -2.06 -5.56 2.17
N VAL A 48 -2.23 -6.47 3.15
CA VAL A 48 -1.45 -6.48 4.39
C VAL A 48 -0.04 -7.01 4.16
N GLY A 49 0.13 -8.02 3.29
CA GLY A 49 1.43 -8.60 2.99
C GLY A 49 2.41 -7.59 2.42
N ALA A 50 1.98 -6.74 1.47
CA ALA A 50 2.83 -5.67 0.94
C ALA A 50 3.21 -4.65 2.02
N MET A 51 2.26 -4.25 2.88
CA MET A 51 2.53 -3.36 4.01
C MET A 51 3.55 -3.97 4.98
N LEU A 52 3.45 -5.27 5.27
CA LEU A 52 4.39 -5.99 6.14
C LEU A 52 5.80 -6.05 5.50
N CYS A 53 5.90 -6.38 4.21
CA CYS A 53 7.17 -6.33 3.49
C CYS A 53 7.82 -4.94 3.59
N ASN A 54 7.03 -3.88 3.48
CA ASN A 54 7.51 -2.51 3.65
C ASN A 54 7.89 -2.16 5.08
N GLY A 55 7.16 -2.66 6.08
CA GLY A 55 7.57 -2.56 7.48
C GLY A 55 8.95 -3.17 7.73
N VAL A 56 9.25 -4.33 7.13
CA VAL A 56 10.58 -4.96 7.23
C VAL A 56 11.64 -4.10 6.55
N LEU A 57 11.38 -3.61 5.34
CA LEU A 57 12.32 -2.74 4.62
C LEU A 57 12.60 -1.44 5.38
N MET A 58 11.61 -0.84 6.02
CA MET A 58 11.80 0.33 6.88
C MET A 58 12.74 0.06 8.06
N LEU A 59 12.69 -1.15 8.62
CA LEU A 59 13.58 -1.56 9.71
C LEU A 59 15.03 -1.74 9.22
N VAL A 60 15.20 -2.31 8.02
CA VAL A 60 16.51 -2.54 7.38
C VAL A 60 17.15 -1.21 6.95
N GLU A 61 16.42 -0.39 6.20
CA GLU A 61 16.88 0.90 5.66
C GLU A 61 16.85 2.03 6.70
N ARG A 62 16.24 1.79 7.86
CA ARG A 62 16.08 2.75 8.98
C ARG A 62 15.36 4.06 8.59
N GLY A 63 14.52 4.02 7.56
CA GLY A 63 13.78 5.18 7.07
C GLY A 63 12.91 4.86 5.85
N PHE A 64 12.24 5.90 5.32
CA PHE A 64 11.45 5.82 4.10
C PHE A 64 12.37 5.96 2.89
N SER A 65 12.68 4.83 2.25
CA SER A 65 13.50 4.76 1.05
C SER A 65 12.63 4.45 -0.17
N LYS A 66 13.11 4.80 -1.37
CA LYS A 66 12.39 4.51 -2.62
C LYS A 66 12.33 3.02 -2.98
N VAL A 67 13.13 2.17 -2.34
CA VAL A 67 13.02 0.70 -2.45
C VAL A 67 11.64 0.23 -2.00
N MET A 68 11.03 0.93 -1.05
CA MET A 68 9.72 0.57 -0.50
C MET A 68 8.57 0.63 -1.52
N ALA A 69 8.77 1.33 -2.63
CA ALA A 69 7.81 1.32 -3.73
C ALA A 69 7.78 -0.03 -4.47
N LEU A 70 8.87 -0.82 -4.44
CA LEU A 70 8.98 -2.07 -5.19
C LEU A 70 7.99 -3.15 -4.71
N PRO A 71 7.86 -3.45 -3.39
CA PRO A 71 6.85 -4.40 -2.93
C PRO A 71 5.42 -3.94 -3.26
N HIS A 72 5.11 -2.65 -3.14
CA HIS A 72 3.78 -2.14 -3.50
C HIS A 72 3.51 -2.34 -4.98
N VAL A 73 4.42 -1.93 -5.88
CA VAL A 73 4.21 -2.13 -7.32
C VAL A 73 4.09 -3.61 -7.65
N LEU A 74 4.93 -4.48 -7.09
CA LEU A 74 4.92 -5.91 -7.41
C LEU A 74 3.66 -6.63 -6.90
N ILE A 75 3.17 -6.29 -5.70
CA ILE A 75 2.07 -7.00 -5.03
C ILE A 75 0.72 -6.33 -5.30
N TRP A 76 0.64 -4.99 -5.25
CA TRP A 76 -0.61 -4.28 -5.44
C TRP A 76 -1.05 -4.20 -6.90
N THR A 77 -0.14 -4.24 -7.87
CA THR A 77 -0.54 -4.30 -9.29
C THR A 77 -1.42 -5.52 -9.61
N PRO A 78 -1.02 -6.77 -9.28
CA PRO A 78 -1.90 -7.92 -9.45
C PRO A 78 -3.12 -7.88 -8.51
N MET A 79 -3.01 -7.25 -7.33
CA MET A 79 -4.14 -7.02 -6.44
C MET A 79 -5.23 -6.14 -7.08
N LEU A 80 -4.86 -5.11 -7.85
CA LEU A 80 -5.84 -4.32 -8.59
C LEU A 80 -6.61 -5.18 -9.60
N GLY A 81 -5.93 -6.11 -10.27
CA GLY A 81 -6.58 -7.10 -11.14
C GLY A 81 -7.58 -7.97 -10.39
N LEU A 82 -7.22 -8.43 -9.18
CA LEU A 82 -8.13 -9.17 -8.30
C LEU A 82 -9.35 -8.33 -7.89
N ILE A 83 -9.15 -7.06 -7.52
CA ILE A 83 -10.24 -6.14 -7.15
C ILE A 83 -11.20 -5.94 -8.33
N LEU A 84 -10.68 -5.68 -9.53
CA LEU A 84 -11.50 -5.50 -10.73
C LEU A 84 -12.29 -6.77 -11.08
N TRP A 85 -11.67 -7.94 -10.92
CA TRP A 85 -12.36 -9.22 -11.12
C TRP A 85 -13.48 -9.43 -10.08
N LEU A 86 -13.22 -9.12 -8.81
CA LEU A 86 -14.21 -9.20 -7.72
C LEU A 86 -15.40 -8.24 -7.94
N LEU A 87 -15.13 -7.02 -8.42
CA LEU A 87 -16.18 -6.03 -8.73
C LEU A 87 -17.11 -6.47 -9.86
N ALA A 88 -16.65 -7.36 -10.74
CA ALA A 88 -17.44 -7.97 -11.80
C ALA A 88 -18.28 -9.17 -11.32
N GLN A 89 -18.07 -9.65 -10.09
CA GLN A 89 -18.85 -10.74 -9.51
C GLN A 89 -20.10 -10.21 -8.79
N ASP A 90 -20.99 -11.14 -8.44
CA ASP A 90 -22.07 -10.89 -7.50
C ASP A 90 -21.53 -10.91 -6.07
N ILE A 91 -21.50 -9.75 -5.43
CA ILE A 91 -20.92 -9.52 -4.11
C ILE A 91 -21.81 -8.55 -3.33
N ALA A 92 -21.77 -8.65 -2.00
CA ALA A 92 -22.53 -7.77 -1.12
C ALA A 92 -22.17 -6.28 -1.35
N ASP A 93 -23.18 -5.41 -1.33
CA ASP A 93 -23.02 -3.97 -1.61
C ASP A 93 -22.01 -3.27 -0.71
N GLY A 94 -21.95 -3.67 0.57
CA GLY A 94 -20.96 -3.15 1.52
C GLY A 94 -19.52 -3.53 1.13
N PHE A 95 -19.31 -4.75 0.62
CA PHE A 95 -18.01 -5.19 0.13
C PHE A 95 -17.65 -4.51 -1.19
N ARG A 96 -18.62 -4.35 -2.11
CA ARG A 96 -18.44 -3.60 -3.37
C ARG A 96 -18.00 -2.16 -3.12
N THR A 97 -18.66 -1.46 -2.19
CA THR A 97 -18.32 -0.08 -1.83
C THR A 97 -16.90 0.00 -1.26
N TYR A 98 -16.55 -0.93 -0.37
CA TYR A 98 -15.20 -1.03 0.16
C TYR A 98 -14.15 -1.27 -0.95
N LEU A 99 -14.41 -2.19 -1.88
CA LEU A 99 -13.50 -2.47 -3.00
C LEU A 99 -13.28 -1.26 -3.90
N LEU A 100 -14.30 -0.43 -4.14
CA LEU A 100 -14.15 0.81 -4.90
C LEU A 100 -13.26 1.83 -4.17
N ILE A 101 -13.42 1.95 -2.84
CA ILE A 101 -12.56 2.82 -2.01
C ILE A 101 -11.12 2.31 -2.03
N LEU A 102 -10.92 1.01 -1.81
CA LEU A 102 -9.61 0.36 -1.84
C LEU A 102 -8.93 0.57 -3.20
N LEU A 103 -9.64 0.31 -4.30
CA LEU A 103 -9.16 0.54 -5.66
C LEU A 103 -8.70 1.98 -5.87
N ALA A 104 -9.51 2.96 -5.47
CA ALA A 104 -9.16 4.37 -5.63
C ALA A 104 -7.90 4.76 -4.83
N VAL A 105 -7.82 4.32 -3.57
CA VAL A 105 -6.68 4.60 -2.68
C VAL A 105 -5.39 3.94 -3.20
N ASP A 106 -5.47 2.69 -3.62
CA ASP A 106 -4.31 1.93 -4.08
C ASP A 106 -3.85 2.38 -5.46
N VAL A 107 -4.75 2.79 -6.36
CA VAL A 107 -4.36 3.41 -7.65
C VAL A 107 -3.59 4.70 -7.43
N VAL A 108 -4.09 5.59 -6.56
CA VAL A 108 -3.39 6.84 -6.23
C VAL A 108 -2.01 6.54 -5.64
N SER A 109 -1.93 5.56 -4.75
CA SER A 109 -0.67 5.19 -4.09
C SER A 109 0.31 4.54 -5.06
N LEU A 110 -0.16 3.66 -5.95
CA LEU A 110 0.64 3.03 -7.00
C LEU A 110 1.20 4.03 -8.01
N ILE A 111 0.47 5.12 -8.32
CA ILE A 111 1.01 6.19 -9.17
C ILE A 111 2.22 6.84 -8.49
N LEU A 112 2.14 7.13 -7.19
CA LEU A 112 3.25 7.68 -6.42
C LEU A 112 4.42 6.68 -6.36
N ASP A 113 4.13 5.42 -6.07
CA ASP A 113 5.13 4.34 -6.01
C ASP A 113 5.81 4.10 -7.36
N ALA A 114 5.09 4.20 -8.48
CA ALA A 114 5.66 4.08 -9.81
C ALA A 114 6.64 5.21 -10.13
N ILE A 115 6.32 6.44 -9.71
CA ILE A 115 7.22 7.59 -9.85
C ILE A 115 8.50 7.37 -9.04
N ASP A 116 8.37 6.90 -7.80
CA ASP A 116 9.53 6.68 -6.92
C ASP A 116 10.36 5.46 -7.34
N THR A 117 9.71 4.41 -7.86
CA THR A 117 10.38 3.26 -8.47
C THR A 117 11.21 3.68 -9.68
N ARG A 118 10.66 4.55 -10.56
CA ARG A 118 11.42 5.09 -11.71
C ARG A 118 12.64 5.89 -11.26
N LYS A 119 12.49 6.76 -10.25
CA LYS A 119 13.63 7.51 -9.67
C LYS A 119 14.69 6.59 -9.06
N TRP A 120 14.26 5.51 -8.41
CA TRP A 120 15.15 4.51 -7.83
C TRP A 120 15.92 3.74 -8.90
N LEU A 121 15.25 3.36 -9.99
CA LEU A 121 15.85 2.71 -11.16
C LEU A 121 16.85 3.64 -11.86
N SER A 122 16.59 4.96 -11.88
CA SER A 122 17.55 5.96 -12.39
C SER A 122 18.71 6.25 -11.43
N GLY A 123 18.85 5.49 -10.33
CA GLY A 123 19.99 5.57 -9.42
C GLY A 123 19.78 6.46 -8.18
N ASP A 124 18.61 7.06 -7.98
CA ASP A 124 18.35 7.86 -6.80
C ASP A 124 18.01 6.95 -5.60
N ARG A 125 18.99 6.77 -4.72
CA ARG A 125 18.91 5.94 -3.50
C ARG A 125 18.71 6.77 -2.23
N LYS A 126 18.20 8.00 -2.34
CA LYS A 126 17.97 8.86 -1.17
C LYS A 126 16.94 8.23 -0.24
N ILE A 127 17.25 8.34 1.06
CA ILE A 127 16.37 7.99 2.18
C ILE A 127 15.96 9.32 2.81
N ALA A 128 14.66 9.49 3.10
CA ALA A 128 14.13 10.70 3.73
C ALA A 128 14.71 10.91 5.14
#